data_AF-A0A5N8VGR9-F1
#
_entry.id   AF-A0A5N8VGR9-F1
#
_cell.length_a   1.000
_cell.length_b   1.000
_cell.length_c   1.000
_cell.angle_alpha   90.00
_cell.angle_beta   90.00
_cell.angle_gamma   90.00
#
_symmetry.space_group_name_H-M   'P 1'
#
loop_
_entity.id
_entity.type
_entity.pdbx_description
1 polymer ?
#
loop_
_entity_poly.entity_id
_entity_poly.type
_entity_poly.pdbx_seq_one_letter_code
_entity_poly.pdbx_strand_id
1 'polypeptide(L)' 'MDMNDPQDVGAAFGAQMLGFTISEEPPPPDSPLGRVRAFVAEHGQDALRTEHIGDAIAGRPLLP' A
#
# COMPACT_ATOMS: atom_id res chain seq x y z
N MET A 1 7.19 -3.74 12.90
CA MET A 1 8.36 -3.60 12.02
C MET A 1 9.49 -4.44 12.60
N ASP A 2 10.18 -5.23 11.78
CA ASP A 2 11.32 -6.07 12.15
C ASP A 2 12.64 -5.43 11.69
N MET A 3 13.48 -5.00 12.63
CA MET A 3 14.77 -4.38 12.32
C MET A 3 15.85 -5.37 11.85
N ASN A 4 15.52 -6.65 11.75
CA ASN A 4 16.36 -7.65 11.09
C ASN A 4 15.97 -7.89 9.62
N ASP A 5 14.83 -7.35 9.16
CA ASP A 5 14.42 -7.39 7.75
C ASP A 5 15.04 -6.20 6.99
N PRO A 6 15.84 -6.45 5.93
CA PRO A 6 16.43 -5.39 5.13
C PRO A 6 15.43 -4.38 4.53
N GLN A 7 14.20 -4.82 4.22
CA GLN A 7 13.15 -3.95 3.69
C GLN A 7 12.64 -2.98 4.74
N ASP A 8 12.40 -3.47 5.96
CA ASP A 8 11.93 -2.66 7.08
C ASP A 8 13.00 -1.65 7.50
N VAL A 9 14.27 -2.05 7.50
CA VAL A 9 15.40 -1.14 7.74
C VAL A 9 15.49 -0.07 6.65
N GLY A 10 15.37 -0.46 5.38
CA GLY A 10 15.40 0.46 4.25
C GLY A 10 14.24 1.46 4.30
N ALA A 11 13.04 1.00 4.62
CA ALA A 11 11.86 1.83 4.79
C ALA A 11 12.06 2.83 5.94
N ALA A 12 12.50 2.36 7.12
CA ALA A 12 12.77 3.21 8.28
C ALA A 12 13.82 4.29 7.97
N PHE A 13 14.90 3.92 7.29
CA PHE A 13 15.91 4.87 6.83
C PHE A 13 15.32 5.91 5.87
N GLY A 14 14.55 5.48 4.87
CA GLY A 14 13.90 6.38 3.93
C GLY A 14 12.93 7.36 4.61
N ALA A 15 12.12 6.87 5.54
CA ALA A 15 11.20 7.70 6.32
C ALA A 15 11.96 8.76 7.13
N GLN A 16 13.05 8.38 7.81
CA GLN A 16 13.91 9.29 8.56
C GLN A 16 14.52 10.37 7.66
N MET A 17 15.04 9.99 6.50
CA MET A 17 15.66 10.91 5.54
C MET A 17 14.67 11.92 4.93
N LEU A 18 13.44 11.48 4.70
CA LEU A 18 12.40 12.28 4.04
C LEU A 18 11.49 13.03 5.03
N GLY A 19 11.68 12.85 6.34
CA GLY A 19 10.85 13.48 7.37
C GLY A 19 9.45 12.88 7.48
N PHE A 20 9.28 11.61 7.11
CA PHE A 20 8.02 10.86 7.25
C PHE A 20 8.06 9.92 8.45
N THR A 21 6.88 9.43 8.82
CA THR A 21 6.70 8.36 9.81
C THR A 21 6.03 7.18 9.11
N ILE A 22 6.49 5.97 9.40
CA ILE A 22 5.85 4.74 8.93
C ILE A 22 4.73 4.40 9.90
N SER A 23 3.50 4.26 9.36
CA SER A 23 2.36 3.78 10.13
C SER A 23 2.24 2.26 10.00
N GLU A 24 1.99 1.58 11.12
CA GLU A 24 1.61 0.17 11.16
C GLU A 24 0.10 -0.04 11.24
N GLU A 25 -0.67 1.05 11.34
CA GLU A 25 -2.13 1.00 11.37
C GLU A 25 -2.70 0.62 10.00
N PRO A 26 -3.93 0.07 9.96
CA PRO A 26 -4.62 -0.12 8.68
C PRO A 26 -4.69 1.19 7.89
N PRO A 27 -4.45 1.16 6.57
CA PRO A 27 -4.55 2.36 5.76
C PRO A 27 -5.99 2.87 5.74
N PRO A 28 -6.21 4.19 5.66
CA PRO A 28 -7.55 4.76 5.50
C PRO A 28 -8.28 4.11 4.32
N PRO A 29 -9.58 3.76 4.43
CA PRO A 29 -10.31 3.05 3.38
C PRO A 29 -10.34 3.77 2.03
N ASP A 30 -10.31 5.10 2.06
CA ASP A 30 -10.36 5.99 0.90
C ASP A 30 -8.98 6.28 0.30
N SER A 31 -7.90 5.94 1.00
CA SER A 31 -6.53 6.04 0.48
C SER A 31 -6.29 5.05 -0.68
N PRO A 32 -5.32 5.31 -1.57
CA PRO A 32 -4.99 4.38 -2.66
C PRO A 32 -4.72 2.95 -2.17
N LEU A 33 -3.94 2.80 -1.09
CA LEU A 33 -3.64 1.48 -0.52
C LEU A 33 -4.88 0.84 0.14
N GLY A 34 -5.74 1.64 0.79
CA GLY A 34 -7.01 1.17 1.34
C GLY A 34 -7.92 0.57 0.26
N ARG A 35 -8.06 1.26 -0.87
CA ARG A 35 -8.84 0.79 -2.03
C ARG A 35 -8.29 -0.51 -2.62
N VAL A 36 -6.97 -0.61 -2.79
CA VAL A 36 -6.32 -1.83 -3.28
C VAL A 36 -6.53 -2.99 -2.32
N ARG A 37 -6.40 -2.76 -1.01
CA ARG A 37 -6.67 -3.81 0.01
C ARG A 37 -8.12 -4.26 -0.02
N ALA A 38 -9.08 -3.35 -0.20
CA ALA A 38 -10.50 -3.70 -0.33
C ALA A 38 -10.76 -4.56 -1.59
N PHE A 39 -10.19 -4.19 -2.73
CA PHE A 39 -10.30 -4.96 -3.97
C PHE A 39 -9.73 -6.39 -3.81
N VAL A 40 -8.55 -6.53 -3.19
CA VAL A 40 -7.94 -7.85 -2.94
C VAL A 40 -8.77 -8.68 -1.97
N ALA A 41 -9.39 -8.05 -0.95
CA ALA A 41 -10.26 -8.75 -0.02
C ALA A 41 -11.53 -9.32 -0.71
N GLU A 42 -12.02 -8.64 -1.75
CA GLU A 42 -13.22 -9.03 -2.50
C GLU A 42 -12.93 -10.04 -3.62
N HIS A 43 -11.87 -9.81 -4.40
CA HIS A 43 -11.59 -10.56 -5.63
C HIS A 43 -10.39 -11.51 -5.51
N GLY A 44 -9.66 -11.48 -4.40
CA GLY A 44 -8.44 -12.25 -4.20
C GLY A 44 -7.19 -11.57 -4.78
N GLN A 45 -6.02 -12.01 -4.30
CA GLN A 45 -4.74 -11.44 -4.72
C GLN A 45 -4.43 -11.73 -6.18
N ASP A 46 -4.89 -12.86 -6.72
CA ASP A 46 -4.65 -13.26 -8.12
C ASP A 46 -5.35 -12.34 -9.13
N ALA A 47 -6.38 -11.60 -8.70
CA ALA A 47 -7.05 -10.58 -9.52
C ALA A 47 -6.30 -9.25 -9.54
N LEU A 48 -5.30 -9.05 -8.68
CA LEU A 48 -4.58 -7.78 -8.59
C LEU A 48 -3.60 -7.62 -9.76
N ARG A 49 -3.83 -6.59 -10.58
CA ARG A 49 -2.94 -6.22 -11.68
C ARG A 49 -2.25 -4.89 -11.40
N THR A 50 -1.15 -4.63 -12.10
CA THR A 50 -0.37 -3.39 -11.96
C THR A 50 -1.21 -2.15 -12.26
N GLU A 51 -2.17 -2.24 -13.19
CA GLU A 51 -3.04 -1.12 -13.56
C GLU A 51 -3.88 -0.63 -12.37
N HIS A 52 -4.24 -1.53 -11.46
CA HIS A 52 -5.04 -1.20 -10.27
C HIS A 52 -4.30 -0.25 -9.33
N ILE A 53 -2.96 -0.30 -9.28
CA ILE A 53 -2.18 0.65 -8.49
C ILE A 53 -2.29 2.05 -9.09
N GLY A 54 -2.15 2.16 -10.42
CA GLY A 54 -2.32 3.42 -11.14
C GLY A 54 -3.73 3.99 -11.01
N ASP A 55 -4.75 3.13 -11.10
CA ASP A 55 -6.15 3.51 -10.93
C ASP A 55 -6.45 3.97 -9.51
N ALA A 56 -5.94 3.27 -8.49
CA ALA A 56 -6.09 3.67 -7.09
C ALA A 56 -5.46 5.04 -6.80
N ILE A 57 -4.25 5.30 -7.32
CA ILE A 57 -3.57 6.60 -7.18
C ILE A 57 -4.35 7.70 -7.92
N ALA A 58 -4.87 7.41 -9.11
CA ALA A 58 -5.66 8.35 -9.90
C ALA A 58 -7.10 8.52 -9.39
N GLY A 59 -7.50 7.79 -8.35
CA GLY A 59 -8.85 7.80 -7.80
C GLY A 59 -9.91 7.15 -8.70
N ARG A 60 -9.50 6.35 -9.69
CA ARG A 60 -10.39 5.62 -10.60
C ARG A 60 -10.89 4.31 -9.98
N PRO A 61 -12.00 3.76 -10.49
CA PRO A 61 -12.49 2.44 -10.07
C PRO A 61 -11.48 1.33 -10.36
N LEU A 62 -11.41 0.33 -9.48
CA LEU A 62 -10.63 -0.90 -9.69
C LEU A 62 -11.56 -1.96 -10.31
N LEU A 63 -11.30 -2.33 -11.56
CA LEU A 63 -12.12 -3.30 -12.29
C LEU A 63 -11.55 -4.72 -12.12
N PRO A 64 -12.39 -5.75 -11.98
CA PRO A 64 -11.95 -7.14 -11.90
C PRO A 64 -11.25 -7.63 -13.19
#